data_AF-A0A2E8FH66-F1
#
_entry.id   AF-A0A2E8FH66-F1
#
_cell.length_a   1.000
_cell.length_b   1.000
_cell.length_c   1.000
_cell.angle_alpha   90.00
_cell.angle_beta   90.00
_cell.angle_gamma   90.00
#
_symmetry.space_group_name_H-M   'P 1'
#
loop_
_entity.id
_entity.type
_entity.pdbx_description
1 polymer ?
#
loop_
_entity_poly.entity_id
_entity_poly.type
_entity_poly.pdbx_seq_one_letter_code
_entity_poly.pdbx_strand_id
1 'polypeptide(L)'
;MPRIVSLVAAAAVLSPLLTGLAIAHDDWLSPGTYRPTVGKPVPVRLLVGDKFVSEIERPLQKPRTVKFRSFDGRGKSLDLLAAGRDGQKPLAALTFGVVDGKLPAP
;
A
#
# COMPACT_ATOMS: atom_id res chain seq x y z
N MET A 1 27.92 -53.78 10.61
CA MET A 1 27.27 -52.59 11.22
C MET A 1 27.41 -51.40 10.27
N PRO A 2 26.37 -51.05 9.51
CA PRO A 2 26.28 -49.68 8.97
C PRO A 2 24.89 -49.07 9.21
N ARG A 3 24.77 -47.75 8.99
CA ARG A 3 23.54 -46.93 8.79
C ARG A 3 23.23 -45.89 9.87
N ILE A 4 24.10 -44.90 10.04
CA ILE A 4 23.67 -43.59 10.60
C ILE A 4 24.10 -42.38 9.74
N VAL A 5 24.98 -42.54 8.73
CA VAL A 5 25.64 -41.36 8.11
C VAL A 5 24.82 -40.64 7.01
N SER A 6 23.65 -41.14 6.57
CA SER A 6 23.02 -40.60 5.34
C SER A 6 21.88 -39.59 5.50
N LEU A 7 21.43 -39.20 6.71
CA LEU A 7 20.22 -38.36 6.82
C LEU A 7 20.41 -36.84 6.92
N VAL A 8 21.62 -36.34 7.19
CA VAL A 8 21.82 -34.89 7.42
C VAL A 8 22.05 -34.10 6.12
N ALA A 9 22.54 -34.75 5.07
CA ALA A 9 22.90 -34.07 3.82
C ALA A 9 21.69 -33.68 2.95
N ALA A 10 20.53 -34.34 3.11
CA ALA A 10 19.36 -34.07 2.27
C ALA A 10 18.59 -32.80 2.67
N ALA A 11 18.66 -32.38 3.94
CA ALA A 11 17.94 -31.20 4.42
C ALA A 11 18.62 -29.87 4.05
N ALA A 12 19.96 -29.88 3.91
CA ALA A 12 20.72 -28.68 3.57
C ALA A 12 20.57 -28.27 2.09
N VAL A 13 20.36 -29.23 1.19
CA VAL A 13 20.26 -28.97 -0.27
C VAL A 13 18.84 -28.54 -0.68
N LEU A 14 17.81 -28.82 0.14
CA LEU A 14 16.42 -28.43 -0.14
C LEU A 14 16.05 -27.02 0.37
N SER A 15 16.93 -26.38 1.14
CA SER A 15 16.67 -25.06 1.73
C SER A 15 16.72 -23.86 0.75
N PRO A 16 17.55 -23.81 -0.31
CA PRO A 16 17.59 -22.64 -1.20
C PRO A 16 16.44 -22.58 -2.23
N LEU A 17 15.64 -23.64 -2.42
CA LEU A 17 14.53 -23.65 -3.40
C LEU A 17 13.28 -22.88 -2.95
N LEU A 18 13.17 -22.54 -1.66
CA LEU A 18 12.02 -21.81 -1.10
C LEU A 18 12.21 -20.28 -1.14
N THR A 19 13.35 -19.81 -1.64
CA THR A 19 13.59 -18.38 -1.89
C THR A 19 12.84 -17.94 -3.15
N GLY A 20 11.51 -17.89 -3.06
CA GLY A 20 10.68 -17.28 -4.10
C GLY A 20 11.17 -15.86 -4.37
N LEU A 21 11.29 -15.49 -5.64
CA LEU A 21 11.62 -14.13 -6.05
C LEU A 21 10.61 -13.17 -5.43
N ALA A 22 10.99 -12.52 -4.34
CA ALA A 22 10.22 -11.42 -3.78
C ALA A 22 10.36 -10.25 -4.75
N ILE A 23 9.44 -10.16 -5.70
CA ILE A 23 9.30 -8.98 -6.55
C ILE A 23 8.69 -7.88 -5.67
N ALA A 24 9.56 -7.23 -4.90
CA ALA A 24 9.23 -6.02 -4.17
C ALA A 24 9.17 -4.88 -5.19
N HIS A 25 7.97 -4.41 -5.47
CA HIS A 25 7.80 -3.14 -6.18
C HIS A 25 7.62 -2.03 -5.16
N ASP A 26 8.18 -0.86 -5.44
CA ASP A 26 7.90 0.33 -4.65
C ASP A 26 6.54 0.89 -5.06
N ASP A 27 5.57 0.76 -4.16
CA ASP A 27 4.27 1.40 -4.31
C ASP A 27 4.23 2.71 -3.51
N TRP A 28 3.71 3.79 -4.09
CA TRP A 28 3.52 5.05 -3.37
C TRP A 28 2.15 5.68 -3.62
N LEU A 29 1.66 6.42 -2.63
CA LEU A 29 0.43 7.20 -2.74
C LEU A 29 0.75 8.58 -3.34
N SER A 30 -0.07 9.02 -4.29
CA SER A 30 0.06 10.33 -4.93
C SER A 30 -1.27 11.08 -4.90
N PRO A 31 -1.35 12.24 -4.22
CA PRO A 31 -2.53 13.09 -4.31
C PRO A 31 -2.57 13.78 -5.69
N GLY A 32 -3.77 14.07 -6.17
CA GLY A 32 -3.96 14.86 -7.40
C GLY A 32 -3.48 16.31 -7.27
N THR A 33 -3.37 16.82 -6.04
CA THR A 33 -2.80 18.14 -5.73
C THR A 33 -2.17 18.13 -4.33
N TYR A 34 -1.04 18.82 -4.19
CA TYR A 34 -0.40 19.10 -2.89
C TYR A 34 -0.88 20.42 -2.27
N ARG A 35 -1.79 21.12 -2.94
CA ARG A 35 -2.43 22.36 -2.49
C ARG A 35 -3.94 22.14 -2.49
N PRO A 36 -4.48 21.38 -1.53
CA PRO A 36 -5.91 21.11 -1.45
C PRO A 36 -6.70 22.38 -1.17
N THR A 37 -7.82 22.56 -1.88
CA THR A 37 -8.82 23.58 -1.52
C THR A 37 -9.80 22.97 -0.52
N VAL A 38 -10.10 23.71 0.56
CA VAL A 38 -11.07 23.29 1.58
C VAL A 38 -12.40 22.88 0.94
N GLY A 39 -12.96 21.75 1.39
CA GLY A 39 -14.23 21.22 0.91
C GLY A 39 -14.20 20.62 -0.50
N LYS A 40 -13.05 20.67 -1.20
CA LYS A 40 -12.89 20.02 -2.51
C LYS A 40 -12.28 18.62 -2.34
N PRO A 41 -12.78 17.63 -3.11
CA PRO A 41 -12.21 16.30 -3.09
C PRO A 41 -10.82 16.30 -3.75
N VAL A 42 -9.88 15.60 -3.14
CA VAL A 42 -8.54 15.34 -3.66
C VAL A 42 -8.42 13.85 -3.96
N PRO A 43 -8.24 13.46 -5.23
CA PRO A 43 -8.04 12.06 -5.57
C PRO A 43 -6.69 11.58 -5.04
N VAL A 44 -6.65 10.37 -4.49
CA VAL A 44 -5.43 9.70 -4.03
C VAL A 44 -5.21 8.45 -4.88
N ARG A 45 -4.11 8.42 -5.62
CA ARG A 45 -3.73 7.32 -6.51
C ARG A 45 -2.69 6.43 -5.84
N LEU A 46 -2.64 5.16 -6.24
CA LEU A 46 -1.54 4.26 -5.94
C LEU A 46 -0.71 4.10 -7.21
N LEU A 47 0.55 4.46 -7.15
CA LEU A 47 1.47 4.32 -8.27
C LEU A 47 2.50 3.27 -7.91
N VAL A 48 2.95 2.50 -8.91
CA VAL A 48 4.04 1.54 -8.75
C VAL A 48 5.24 1.98 -9.56
N GLY A 49 6.42 1.95 -8.95
CA GLY A 49 7.69 1.98 -9.67
C GLY A 49 7.96 0.60 -10.26
N ASP A 50 7.73 0.42 -11.56
CA ASP A 50 8.13 -0.79 -12.29
C ASP A 50 8.93 -0.40 -13.53
N LYS A 51 10.09 -1.04 -13.73
CA LYS A 51 10.96 -0.82 -14.91
C LYS A 51 11.25 0.65 -15.25
N PHE A 52 11.38 1.51 -14.24
CA PHE A 52 11.56 2.98 -14.40
C PHE A 52 10.38 3.71 -15.07
N VAL A 53 9.20 3.07 -15.14
CA VAL A 53 7.93 3.71 -15.53
C VAL A 53 7.24 4.17 -14.26
N SER A 54 7.44 5.44 -13.89
CA SER A 54 7.04 6.03 -12.61
C SER A 54 5.53 6.27 -12.43
N GLU A 55 4.68 5.86 -13.37
CA GLU A 55 3.29 6.37 -13.44
C GLU A 55 2.24 5.27 -13.67
N ILE A 56 2.59 4.00 -13.46
CA ILE A 56 1.57 2.94 -13.56
C ILE A 56 0.64 3.04 -12.35
N GLU A 57 -0.55 3.59 -12.56
CA GLU A 57 -1.58 3.61 -11.54
C GLU A 57 -2.13 2.20 -11.31
N ARG A 58 -2.11 1.75 -10.05
CA ARG A 58 -2.70 0.49 -9.61
C ARG A 58 -4.11 0.69 -9.05
N PRO A 59 -5.04 -0.21 -9.38
CA PRO A 59 -6.37 -0.18 -8.79
C PRO A 59 -6.34 -0.65 -7.33
N LEU A 60 -7.38 -0.31 -6.58
CA LEU A 60 -7.61 -0.90 -5.25
C LEU A 60 -7.79 -2.42 -5.39
N GLN A 61 -6.98 -3.19 -4.67
CA GLN A 61 -7.11 -4.65 -4.60
C GLN A 61 -7.51 -5.03 -3.17
N LYS A 62 -8.81 -5.05 -2.85
CA LYS A 62 -9.32 -5.31 -1.49
C LYS A 62 -8.79 -6.63 -0.91
N PRO A 63 -8.73 -7.76 -1.66
CA PRO A 63 -8.18 -9.01 -1.15
C PRO A 63 -6.69 -8.93 -0.76
N ARG A 64 -5.95 -7.96 -1.30
CA ARG A 64 -4.51 -7.75 -1.07
C ARG A 64 -4.22 -6.51 -0.24
N THR A 65 -5.25 -5.82 0.25
CA THR A 65 -5.13 -4.61 1.06
C THR A 65 -5.63 -4.90 2.46
N VAL A 66 -4.71 -5.04 3.42
CA VAL A 66 -5.06 -5.37 4.81
C VAL A 66 -5.81 -4.23 5.50
N LYS A 67 -5.33 -2.99 5.32
CA LYS A 67 -5.94 -1.77 5.84
C LYS A 67 -5.63 -0.62 4.91
N PHE A 68 -6.61 0.25 4.69
CA PHE A 68 -6.39 1.54 4.02
C PHE A 68 -7.15 2.61 4.81
N ARG A 69 -6.42 3.52 5.46
CA ARG A 69 -6.98 4.48 6.40
C ARG A 69 -6.34 5.86 6.21
N SER A 70 -7.13 6.91 6.39
CA SER A 70 -6.60 8.26 6.63
C SER A 70 -6.66 8.58 8.12
N PHE A 71 -5.74 9.43 8.57
CA PHE A 71 -5.70 9.97 9.91
C PHE A 71 -5.73 11.50 9.82
N ASP A 72 -6.50 12.14 10.69
CA ASP A 72 -6.40 13.60 10.87
C ASP A 72 -5.29 13.96 11.88
N GLY A 73 -5.00 15.25 12.01
CA GLY A 73 -4.00 15.75 12.96
C GLY A 73 -4.33 15.51 14.44
N ARG A 74 -5.51 14.97 14.75
CA ARG A 74 -5.96 14.61 16.11
C ARG A 74 -5.97 13.09 16.33
N GLY A 75 -5.45 12.32 15.37
CA GLY A 75 -5.40 10.85 15.43
C GLY A 75 -6.74 10.16 15.14
N LYS A 76 -7.78 10.88 14.71
CA LYS A 76 -9.03 10.27 14.27
C LYS A 76 -8.79 9.57 12.93
N SER A 77 -9.15 8.28 12.86
CA SER A 77 -9.01 7.50 11.64
C SER A 77 -10.31 7.33 10.87
N LEU A 78 -10.25 7.38 9.53
CA LEU A 78 -11.31 6.97 8.63
C LEU A 78 -10.87 5.71 7.86
N ASP A 79 -11.71 4.67 7.85
CA ASP A 79 -11.48 3.48 7.03
C ASP A 79 -11.89 3.73 5.58
N LEU A 80 -10.89 3.85 4.71
CA LEU A 80 -11.06 4.08 3.29
C LEU A 80 -11.29 2.76 2.53
N LEU A 81 -10.87 1.62 3.09
CA LEU A 81 -11.08 0.30 2.48
C LEU A 81 -12.54 -0.10 2.52
N ALA A 82 -13.26 0.27 3.59
CA ALA A 82 -14.70 0.02 3.73
C ALA A 82 -15.51 0.70 2.61
N ALA A 83 -15.17 1.95 2.28
CA ALA A 83 -15.84 2.73 1.22
C ALA A 83 -15.37 2.36 -0.20
N GLY A 84 -14.15 1.84 -0.34
CA GLY A 84 -13.55 1.51 -1.63
C GLY A 84 -14.16 0.26 -2.29
N ARG A 85 -14.17 0.26 -3.62
CA ARG A 85 -14.54 -0.89 -4.46
C ARG A 85 -13.30 -1.60 -5.00
N ASP A 86 -13.35 -2.92 -5.12
CA ASP A 86 -12.25 -3.65 -5.77
C ASP A 86 -12.13 -3.20 -7.24
N GLY A 87 -10.90 -3.06 -7.74
CA GLY A 87 -10.64 -2.52 -9.06
C GLY A 87 -10.70 -0.98 -9.18
N GLN A 88 -11.04 -0.26 -8.11
CA GLN A 88 -11.27 1.19 -8.16
C GLN A 88 -9.99 1.99 -8.43
N LYS A 89 -10.12 3.02 -9.28
CA LYS A 89 -9.15 4.11 -9.50
C LYS A 89 -9.89 5.46 -9.53
N PRO A 90 -9.39 6.53 -8.89
CA PRO A 90 -8.32 6.53 -7.88
C PRO A 90 -8.73 5.72 -6.63
N LEU A 91 -7.77 5.37 -5.76
CA LEU A 91 -8.06 4.57 -4.56
C LEU A 91 -9.10 5.23 -3.64
N ALA A 92 -9.04 6.56 -3.50
CA ALA A 92 -9.97 7.34 -2.70
C ALA A 92 -10.06 8.78 -3.21
N ALA A 93 -11.09 9.49 -2.77
CA ALA A 93 -11.19 10.94 -2.88
C ALA A 93 -11.36 11.52 -1.46
N LEU A 94 -10.36 12.28 -0.99
CA LEU A 94 -10.33 12.84 0.35
C LEU A 94 -10.77 14.31 0.33
N THR A 95 -11.66 14.68 1.25
CA THR A 95 -12.06 16.08 1.44
C THR A 95 -11.45 16.61 2.71
N PHE A 96 -10.76 17.74 2.62
CA PHE A 96 -10.13 18.39 3.76
C PHE A 96 -11.00 19.56 4.23
N GLY A 97 -11.26 19.60 5.54
CA GLY A 97 -12.02 20.66 6.20
C GLY A 97 -11.14 21.54 7.08
N VAL A 98 -11.70 22.64 7.56
CA VAL A 98 -11.10 23.43 8.63
C VAL A 98 -11.42 22.76 9.96
N VAL A 99 -10.41 22.57 10.81
CA VAL A 99 -10.59 22.09 12.18
C VAL A 99 -10.45 23.32 13.09
N ASP A 100 -11.49 23.65 13.84
CA ASP A 100 -11.48 24.72 14.85
C ASP A 100 -11.01 26.09 14.32
N GLY A 101 -11.38 26.44 13.09
CA GLY A 101 -11.02 27.73 12.46
C GLY A 101 -9.56 27.83 11.99
N LYS A 102 -8.72 26.80 12.15
CA LYS A 102 -7.34 26.77 11.67
C LYS A 102 -7.15 25.71 10.59
N LEU A 103 -6.32 26.05 9.60
CA LEU A 103 -5.75 25.04 8.71
C LEU A 103 -4.84 24.14 9.56
N PRO A 104 -4.96 22.80 9.49
CA PRO A 104 -3.96 21.93 10.08
C PRO A 104 -2.60 22.31 9.50
N ALA A 105 -1.61 22.51 10.39
CA ALA A 105 -0.25 22.82 9.98
C ALA A 105 0.28 21.70 9.06
N PRO A 106 1.15 22.04 8.08
CA PRO A 106 1.76 21.06 7.18
C PRO A 106 2.55 19.98 7.92
#